data_AF-A0A2S6NNU5-F1
#
_entry.id   AF-A0A2S6NNU5-F1
#
_cell.length_a   1.000
_cell.length_b   1.000
_cell.length_c   1.000
_cell.angle_alpha   90.00
_cell.angle_beta   90.00
_cell.angle_gamma   90.00
#
_symmetry.space_group_name_H-M   'P 1'
#
loop_
_entity.id
_entity.type
_entity.pdbx_description
1 polymer ?
#
loop_
_entity_poly.entity_id
_entity_poly.type
_entity_poly.pdbx_seq_one_letter_code
_entity_poly.pdbx_strand_id
1 'polypeptide(L)' 'MVAPIAVPAVVAADPDDDHVIAAAVAAEADLIVTGDSDLLVLGHHGDIRIVTPAEAIARIGVS' A
#
# COMPACT_ATOMS: atom_id res chain seq x y z
N MET A 1 -23.07 9.15 30.41
CA MET A 1 -23.08 8.01 29.47
C MET A 1 -22.26 8.46 28.27
N VAL A 2 -21.07 7.91 28.08
CA VAL A 2 -20.23 8.25 26.91
C VAL A 2 -20.44 7.14 25.88
N ALA A 3 -20.86 7.50 24.68
CA ALA A 3 -20.97 6.55 23.57
C ALA A 3 -19.59 6.42 22.91
N PRO A 4 -19.13 5.21 22.57
CA PRO A 4 -17.89 5.04 21.85
C PRO A 4 -18.05 5.68 20.46
N ILE A 5 -17.17 6.63 20.16
CA ILE A 5 -17.00 7.18 18.82
C ILE A 5 -16.52 6.03 17.94
N ALA A 6 -17.33 5.66 16.94
CA ALA A 6 -16.95 4.71 15.92
C ALA A 6 -15.77 5.31 15.14
N VAL A 7 -14.56 4.91 15.51
CA VAL A 7 -13.39 5.03 14.64
C VAL A 7 -13.74 4.26 13.37
N PRO A 8 -13.77 4.88 12.18
CA PRO A 8 -13.89 4.11 10.96
C PRO A 8 -12.72 3.13 10.97
N ALA A 9 -13.04 1.83 10.91
CA ALA A 9 -12.06 0.76 10.78
C ALA A 9 -11.43 0.85 9.38
N VAL A 10 -10.63 1.89 9.18
CA VAL A 10 -9.58 1.89 8.18
C VAL A 10 -8.41 1.23 8.90
N VAL A 11 -7.84 0.20 8.29
CA VAL A 11 -6.71 -0.58 8.83
C VAL A 11 -7.13 -1.66 9.85
N ALA A 12 -7.86 -2.65 9.37
CA ALA A 12 -7.40 -4.02 9.60
C ALA A 12 -6.62 -4.43 8.34
N ALA A 13 -5.51 -3.74 8.05
CA ALA A 13 -4.46 -4.32 7.25
C ALA A 13 -3.65 -5.18 8.21
N ASP A 14 -3.36 -6.42 7.84
CA ASP A 14 -2.54 -7.29 8.66
C ASP A 14 -1.23 -6.57 9.02
N PRO A 15 -0.73 -6.68 10.26
CA PRO A 15 0.46 -5.97 10.72
C PRO A 15 1.74 -6.31 9.93
N ASP A 16 1.71 -7.36 9.11
CA ASP A 16 2.78 -7.70 8.17
C ASP A 16 2.85 -6.71 6.99
N ASP A 17 1.70 -6.20 6.52
CA ASP A 17 1.58 -5.30 5.37
C ASP A 17 1.93 -3.85 5.70
N ASP A 18 1.71 -3.45 6.96
CA ASP A 18 2.03 -2.11 7.46
C ASP A 18 3.53 -1.80 7.36
N HIS A 19 4.41 -2.80 7.51
CA HIS A 19 5.85 -2.59 7.39
C HIS A 19 6.28 -2.24 5.96
N VAL A 20 5.65 -2.83 4.95
CA VAL A 20 5.96 -2.56 3.54
C VAL A 20 5.56 -1.13 3.18
N ILE A 21 4.37 -0.72 3.60
CA ILE A 21 3.87 0.64 3.38
C ILE A 21 4.72 1.64 4.17
N ALA A 22 5.01 1.37 5.45
CA ALA A 22 5.85 2.26 6.27
C ALA A 22 7.26 2.42 5.71
N ALA A 23 7.86 1.35 5.19
CA ALA A 23 9.16 1.42 4.53
C ALA A 23 9.10 2.26 3.25
N ALA A 24 8.06 2.09 2.43
CA ALA A 24 7.88 2.88 1.21
C ALA A 24 7.65 4.37 1.51
N VAL A 25 6.86 4.69 2.53
CA VAL A 25 6.65 6.06 3.00
C VAL A 25 7.95 6.66 3.53
N ALA A 26 8.70 5.92 4.35
CA ALA A 26 9.98 6.39 4.89
C ALA A 26 11.05 6.58 3.80
N ALA A 27 10.97 5.82 2.71
CA ALA A 27 11.84 5.93 1.55
C ALA A 27 11.36 6.96 0.51
N GLU A 28 10.20 7.60 0.72
CA GLU A 28 9.55 8.48 -0.25
C GLU A 28 9.41 7.80 -1.64
N ALA A 29 9.06 6.52 -1.63
CA ALA A 29 8.99 5.71 -2.84
C ALA A 29 7.75 6.04 -3.68
N ASP A 30 7.92 6.12 -5.00
CA ASP A 30 6.78 6.32 -5.92
C ASP A 30 5.93 5.05 -6.11
N LEU A 31 6.52 3.86 -5.87
CA LEU A 31 5.95 2.56 -6.21
C LEU A 31 6.26 1.50 -5.15
N ILE A 32 5.25 0.74 -4.74
CA ILE A 32 5.39 -0.56 -4.08
C ILE A 32 5.14 -1.65 -5.13
N VAL A 33 6.10 -2.55 -5.29
CA VAL A 33 5.98 -3.69 -6.21
C VAL A 33 5.74 -4.96 -5.41
N THR A 34 4.57 -5.58 -5.57
CA THR A 34 4.20 -6.79 -4.83
C THR A 34 3.34 -7.74 -5.67
N GLY A 35 3.44 -9.03 -5.36
CA GLY A 35 2.55 -10.07 -5.89
C GLY A 35 1.40 -10.41 -4.94
N ASP A 36 1.36 -9.78 -3.76
CA ASP A 36 0.35 -10.04 -2.74
C ASP A 36 -1.00 -9.41 -3.13
N SER A 37 -2.05 -10.22 -3.15
CA SER A 37 -3.39 -9.76 -3.55
C SER A 37 -4.01 -8.80 -2.53
N ASP A 38 -3.67 -8.93 -1.25
CA ASP A 38 -4.19 -8.09 -0.16
C ASP A 38 -3.55 -6.70 -0.19
N LEU A 39 -2.28 -6.61 -0.59
CA LEU A 39 -1.65 -5.30 -0.88
C LEU A 39 -2.12 -4.71 -2.21
N LEU A 40 -2.32 -5.55 -3.23
CA LEU A 40 -2.75 -5.07 -4.55
C LEU A 40 -4.18 -4.50 -4.55
N VAL A 41 -5.08 -5.00 -3.68
CA VAL A 41 -6.45 -4.45 -3.57
C VAL A 41 -6.47 -3.03 -3.01
N LEU A 42 -5.45 -2.63 -2.24
CA LEU A 42 -5.29 -1.24 -1.79
C LEU A 42 -5.04 -0.29 -2.99
N GLY A 43 -4.28 -0.77 -3.98
CA GLY A 43 -3.95 -0.08 -5.23
C GLY A 43 -3.03 1.14 -5.10
N HIS A 44 -3.19 1.93 -4.05
CA HIS A 44 -2.31 3.05 -3.70
C HIS A 44 -2.42 3.40 -2.21
N HIS A 45 -1.34 3.98 -1.69
CA HIS A 45 -1.30 4.58 -0.36
C HIS A 45 -0.71 5.99 -0.46
N GLY A 46 -1.57 7.01 -0.33
CA GLY A 46 -1.16 8.39 -0.65
C GLY A 46 -0.73 8.51 -2.11
N ASP A 47 0.48 9.02 -2.33
CA ASP A 47 1.08 9.14 -3.66
C ASP A 47 1.80 7.86 -4.12
N ILE A 48 1.94 6.87 -3.24
CA ILE A 48 2.65 5.61 -3.52
C ILE A 48 1.70 4.64 -4.20
N ARG A 49 1.99 4.23 -5.44
CA ARG A 49 1.15 3.26 -6.16
C ARG A 49 1.62 1.84 -5.88
N ILE A 50 0.67 0.94 -5.59
CA ILE A 50 0.94 -0.48 -5.37
C ILE A 50 0.66 -1.21 -6.69
N VAL A 51 1.67 -1.88 -7.25
CA VAL A 51 1.60 -2.49 -8.57
C VAL A 51 2.17 -3.91 -8.57
N THR A 52 1.76 -4.69 -9.57
CA THR A 52 2.38 -5.99 -9.83
C THR A 52 3.79 -5.83 -10.41
N PRO A 53 4.68 -6.86 -10.31
CA PRO A 53 5.98 -6.81 -10.95
C PRO A 53 5.94 -6.58 -12.46
N ALA A 54 4.98 -7.22 -13.15
CA ALA A 54 4.79 -7.03 -14.59
C ALA A 54 4.42 -5.57 -14.91
N GLU A 55 3.58 -4.98 -14.07
CA GLU A 55 3.12 -3.61 -14.22
C GLU A 55 4.20 -2.57 -13.87
N ALA A 56 5.06 -2.89 -12.90
CA ALA A 56 6.25 -2.12 -12.58
C ALA A 56 7.23 -2.11 -13.77
N ILE A 57 7.53 -3.28 -14.35
CA ILE A 57 8.40 -3.41 -15.53
C ILE A 57 7.84 -2.60 -16.71
N ALA A 58 6.53 -2.61 -16.95
CA ALA A 58 5.93 -1.80 -18.01
C ALA A 58 6.06 -0.27 -17.77
N ARG A 59 6.20 0.17 -16.51
CA ARG A 59 6.34 1.59 -16.13
C ARG A 59 7.79 2.07 -16.15
N ILE A 60 8.72 1.24 -15.66
CA ILE A 60 10.14 1.59 -15.58
C ILE A 60 10.93 1.15 -16.83
N GLY A 61 10.41 0.17 -17.56
CA GLY A 61 10.96 -0.33 -18.81
C GLY A 61 10.77 0.71 -19.90
N VAL A 62 11.77 1.57 -20.04
CA VAL A 62 11.95 2.50 -21.15
C VAL A 62 11.93 1.72 -22.48
N SER A 63 11.22 2.24 -23.49
CA SER A 63 11.31 1.76 -24.88
C SER A 63 12.71 1.94 -25.47
#